data_AF-A0A101IU40-F1
#
_entry.id   AF-A0A101IU40-F1
#
_cell.length_a   1.000
_cell.length_b   1.000
_cell.length_c   1.000
_cell.angle_alpha   90.00
_cell.angle_beta   90.00
_cell.angle_gamma   90.00
#
_symmetry.space_group_name_H-M   'P 1'
#
loop_
_entity.id
_entity.type
_entity.pdbx_description
1 polymer ?
#
loop_
_entity_poly.entity_id
_entity_poly.type
_entity_poly.pdbx_seq_one_letter_code
_entity_poly.pdbx_strand_id
1 'polypeptide(L)'
;MTEHLRFCEHGIKYAIPLNIIQSTLKMVTIDEESGGVINFHGKQIPVFALDLNEEETREIQASDSLIITAFKDGEIALCADAIEGIT
;
A
#
# COMPACT_ATOMS: atom_id res chain seq x y z
N MET A 1 24.19 -0.19 -2.82
CA MET A 1 23.26 0.96 -2.89
C MET A 1 21.86 0.38 -2.71
N THR A 2 21.06 0.98 -1.85
CA THR A 2 19.67 0.52 -1.62
C THR A 2 18.76 1.48 -2.34
N GLU A 3 18.12 1.01 -3.41
CA GLU A 3 17.12 1.78 -4.15
C GLU A 3 15.80 1.82 -3.37
N HIS A 4 15.09 2.93 -3.45
CA HIS A 4 13.83 3.14 -2.75
C HIS A 4 12.72 3.50 -3.73
N LEU A 5 11.51 2.99 -3.49
CA LEU A 5 10.30 3.47 -4.13
C LEU A 5 9.75 4.64 -3.31
N ARG A 6 9.54 5.78 -3.98
CA ARG A 6 8.90 6.96 -3.39
C ARG A 6 7.41 6.94 -3.68
N PHE A 7 6.63 7.32 -2.68
CA PHE A 7 5.18 7.40 -2.80
C PHE A 7 4.63 8.50 -1.89
N CYS A 8 3.41 8.91 -2.16
CA CYS A 8 2.68 9.90 -1.40
C CYS A 8 1.47 9.22 -0.74
N GLU A 9 1.23 9.54 0.52
CA GLU A 9 0.03 9.13 1.25
C GLU A 9 -0.39 10.28 2.18
N HIS A 10 -1.67 10.66 2.11
CA HIS A 10 -2.21 11.83 2.81
C HIS A 10 -1.43 13.13 2.52
N GLY A 11 -0.91 13.28 1.30
CA GLY A 11 -0.07 14.43 0.92
C GLY A 11 1.34 14.44 1.52
N ILE A 12 1.71 13.39 2.29
CA ILE A 12 3.04 13.23 2.88
C ILE A 12 3.85 12.27 2.00
N LYS A 13 5.13 12.60 1.81
CA LYS A 13 6.05 11.82 0.99
C LYS A 13 6.79 10.80 1.82
N TYR A 14 6.73 9.55 1.39
CA TYR A 14 7.40 8.41 2.00
C TYR A 14 8.34 7.74 1.00
N ALA A 15 9.24 6.92 1.53
CA ALA A 15 10.14 6.09 0.74
C ALA A 15 10.29 4.72 1.42
N ILE A 16 10.20 3.67 0.62
CA ILE A 16 10.33 2.29 1.08
C ILE A 16 11.41 1.56 0.27
N PRO A 17 12.30 0.76 0.89
CA PRO A 17 13.32 0.02 0.17
C PRO A 17 12.71 -0.93 -0.87
N LEU A 18 13.25 -0.95 -2.10
CA LEU A 18 12.72 -1.80 -3.17
C LEU A 18 12.84 -3.30 -2.87
N ASN A 19 13.84 -3.71 -2.09
CA ASN A 19 14.10 -5.11 -1.80
C ASN A 19 13.01 -5.80 -0.95
N ILE A 20 12.09 -5.02 -0.35
CA ILE A 20 10.95 -5.55 0.41
C ILE A 20 9.62 -5.41 -0.34
N ILE A 21 9.63 -4.75 -1.50
CA ILE A 21 8.45 -4.60 -2.36
C ILE A 21 8.38 -5.78 -3.31
N GLN A 22 7.23 -6.43 -3.33
CA GLN A 22 6.93 -7.53 -4.25
C GLN A 22 6.26 -7.02 -5.53
N SER A 23 5.32 -6.08 -5.40
CA SER A 23 4.60 -5.50 -6.54
C SER A 23 3.94 -4.18 -6.17
N THR A 24 3.54 -3.43 -7.20
CA THR A 24 2.70 -2.25 -7.06
C THR A 24 1.46 -2.41 -7.93
N LEU A 25 0.29 -2.11 -7.39
CA LEU A 25 -0.98 -2.20 -8.08
C LEU A 25 -1.63 -0.82 -8.18
N LYS A 26 -2.40 -0.61 -9.24
CA LYS A 26 -3.24 0.56 -9.42
C LYS A 26 -4.67 0.08 -9.61
N MET A 27 -5.62 0.71 -8.92
CA MET A 27 -7.06 0.45 -9.09
C MET A 27 -7.45 -0.98 -8.70
N VAL A 28 -7.58 -1.23 -7.39
CA VAL A 28 -8.02 -2.52 -6.85
C VAL A 28 -9.30 -2.30 -6.05
N THR A 29 -10.31 -3.13 -6.26
CA THR A 29 -11.49 -3.17 -5.39
C THR A 29 -11.03 -3.73 -4.04
N ILE A 30 -11.15 -2.91 -3.00
CA ILE A 30 -10.89 -3.33 -1.63
C ILE A 30 -12.19 -3.86 -1.05
N ASP A 31 -12.11 -5.03 -0.43
CA ASP A 31 -13.21 -5.59 0.33
C ASP A 31 -13.17 -4.98 1.74
N GLU A 32 -13.95 -3.91 1.91
CA GLU A 32 -14.09 -3.19 3.18
C GLU A 32 -14.89 -4.00 4.22
N GLU A 33 -15.83 -4.85 3.78
CA GLU A 33 -16.62 -5.71 4.66
C GLU A 33 -15.74 -6.76 5.37
N SER A 34 -14.65 -7.17 4.71
CA SER A 34 -13.64 -8.08 5.24
C SER A 34 -12.50 -7.37 6.00
N GLY A 35 -12.68 -6.11 6.39
CA GLY A 35 -11.70 -5.36 7.18
C GLY A 35 -10.59 -4.73 6.34
N GLY A 36 -10.85 -4.40 5.07
CA GLY A 36 -9.88 -3.74 4.20
C GLY A 36 -8.85 -4.69 3.62
N VAL A 37 -9.29 -5.72 2.89
CA VAL A 37 -8.40 -6.69 2.24
C VAL A 37 -8.48 -6.58 0.72
N ILE A 38 -7.40 -6.95 0.03
CA ILE A 38 -7.39 -7.14 -1.42
C ILE A 38 -7.16 -8.60 -1.77
N ASN A 39 -7.65 -9.01 -2.93
CA ASN A 39 -7.28 -10.28 -3.54
C ASN A 39 -6.09 -10.07 -4.48
N PHE A 40 -4.92 -10.57 -4.08
CA PHE A 40 -3.71 -10.57 -4.89
C PHE A 40 -3.30 -12.02 -5.18
N HIS A 41 -3.30 -12.41 -6.46
CA HIS A 41 -3.00 -13.78 -6.90
C HIS A 41 -3.81 -14.88 -6.19
N GLY A 42 -5.08 -14.62 -5.86
CA GLY A 42 -5.94 -15.59 -5.17
C GLY A 42 -5.74 -15.63 -3.65
N LYS A 43 -4.85 -14.79 -3.10
CA LYS A 43 -4.61 -14.64 -1.67
C LYS A 43 -5.22 -13.33 -1.17
N GLN A 44 -5.89 -13.39 -0.02
CA GLN A 44 -6.33 -12.18 0.66
C GLN A 44 -5.16 -11.56 1.41
N ILE A 45 -4.86 -10.31 1.08
CA ILE A 45 -3.79 -9.52 1.70
C ILE A 45 -4.44 -8.31 2.39
N PRO A 46 -4.13 -8.07 3.68
CA PRO A 46 -4.63 -6.89 4.38
C PRO A 46 -4.02 -5.62 3.82
N VAL A 47 -4.87 -4.60 3.68
CA VAL A 47 -4.48 -3.24 3.29
C VAL A 47 -4.34 -2.40 4.55
N PHE A 48 -3.22 -1.67 4.65
CA PHE A 48 -2.96 -0.71 5.70
C PHE A 48 -2.80 0.67 5.07
N ALA A 49 -3.47 1.66 5.66
CA ALA A 49 -3.17 3.06 5.44
C ALA A 49 -2.17 3.53 6.50
N LEU A 50 -1.16 4.31 6.11
CA LEU A 50 -0.32 5.06 7.05
C LEU A 50 -1.14 6.26 7.51
N ASP A 51 -1.97 6.01 8.51
CA ASP A 51 -2.67 7.07 9.22
C ASP A 51 -1.80 7.58 10.37
N LEU A 52 -1.51 8.87 10.36
CA LEU A 52 -0.78 9.53 11.45
C LEU A 52 -1.72 10.03 12.55
N ASN A 53 -3.02 10.08 12.29
CA ASN A 53 -4.04 10.48 13.24
C ASN A 53 -5.05 9.34 13.38
N GLU A 54 -5.04 8.61 14.51
CA GLU A 54 -5.96 7.47 14.80
C GLU A 54 -7.47 7.79 14.62
N GLU A 55 -7.84 9.06 14.41
CA GLU A 55 -9.23 9.53 14.30
C GLU A 55 -9.72 9.73 12.84
N GLU A 56 -8.87 9.61 11.81
CA GLU A 56 -9.25 9.85 10.40
C GLU A 56 -9.11 8.60 9.50
N THR A 57 -9.93 7.58 9.74
CA THR A 57 -10.08 6.48 8.77
C THR A 57 -10.66 7.00 7.46
N ARG A 58 -9.79 7.29 6.47
CA ARG A 58 -10.18 7.66 5.11
C ARG A 58 -10.65 6.42 4.34
N GLU A 59 -11.76 6.56 3.63
CA GLU A 59 -12.21 5.59 2.62
C GLU A 59 -11.18 5.50 1.50
N ILE A 60 -10.69 4.28 1.24
CA ILE A 60 -9.69 4.04 0.20
C ILE A 60 -10.35 4.19 -1.16
N GLN A 61 -9.78 5.03 -2.01
CA GLN A 61 -10.38 5.36 -3.30
C GLN A 61 -9.86 4.44 -4.40
N ALA A 62 -10.69 4.18 -5.41
CA ALA A 62 -10.27 3.40 -6.59
C ALA A 62 -9.11 4.02 -7.38
N SER A 63 -8.83 5.32 -7.17
CA SER A 63 -7.68 6.02 -7.72
C SER A 63 -6.36 5.70 -7.02
N ASP A 64 -6.43 5.14 -5.81
CA ASP A 64 -5.27 4.93 -4.97
C ASP A 64 -4.44 3.76 -5.50
N SER A 65 -3.14 3.83 -5.24
CA SER A 65 -2.16 2.82 -5.57
C SER A 65 -1.87 1.98 -4.34
N LEU A 66 -1.59 0.69 -4.54
CA LEU A 66 -1.21 -0.21 -3.47
C LEU A 66 0.22 -0.70 -3.66
N ILE A 67 1.00 -0.68 -2.60
CA ILE A 67 2.38 -1.19 -2.57
C ILE A 67 2.36 -2.49 -1.78
N ILE A 68 2.58 -3.61 -2.45
CA ILE A 68 2.59 -4.93 -1.82
C ILE A 68 4.00 -5.23 -1.35
N THR A 69 4.12 -5.48 -0.06
CA THR A 69 5.37 -5.78 0.61
C THR A 69 5.32 -7.17 1.22
N ALA A 70 6.45 -7.87 1.20
CA ALA A 70 6.59 -9.21 1.74
C ALA A 70 7.55 -9.21 2.93
N PHE A 71 7.08 -9.75 4.05
CA PHE A 71 7.86 -9.99 5.25
C PHE A 71 7.94 -11.50 5.50
N LYS A 72 8.85 -11.93 6.40
CA LYS A 72 9.06 -13.35 6.69
C LYS A 72 7.78 -14.10 7.10
N ASP A 73 6.84 -13.38 7.70
CA ASP A 73 5.61 -13.95 8.28
C ASP A 73 4.33 -13.55 7.53
N GLY A 74 4.41 -12.83 6.40
CA GLY A 74 3.22 -12.42 5.66
C GLY A 74 3.45 -11.38 4.56
N GLU A 75 2.38 -11.05 3.85
CA GLU A 75 2.35 -9.93 2.90
C GLU A 75 1.38 -8.88 3.44
N ILE A 76 1.69 -7.61 3.21
CA ILE A 76 0.77 -6.49 3.48
C ILE A 76 0.75 -5.57 2.26
N ALA A 77 -0.38 -4.92 2.03
CA ALA A 77 -0.52 -3.87 1.04
C ALA A 77 -0.57 -2.51 1.75
N LEU A 78 0.28 -1.58 1.34
CA LEU A 78 0.25 -0.20 1.81
C LEU A 78 -0.54 0.66 0.83
N CYS A 79 -1.42 1.52 1.35
CA CYS A 79 -2.11 2.51 0.55
C CYS A 79 -1.16 3.65 0.14
N ALA A 80 -1.35 4.19 -1.05
CA ALA A 80 -0.63 5.35 -1.53
C ALA A 80 -1.52 6.15 -2.49
N ASP A 81 -1.62 7.45 -2.29
CA ASP A 81 -2.29 8.35 -3.23
C ASP A 81 -1.62 8.28 -4.62
N ALA A 82 -0.29 8.26 -4.63
CA ALA A 82 0.51 8.22 -5.84
C ALA A 82 1.88 7.59 -5.62
N ILE A 83 2.35 6.83 -6.59
CA ILE A 83 3.74 6.34 -6.66
C ILE A 83 4.54 7.33 -7.51
N GLU A 84 5.62 7.89 -6.94
CA GLU A 84 6.45 8.91 -7.58
C GLU A 84 7.60 8.32 -8.41
N GLY A 85 8.08 7.11 -8.08
CA GLY A 85 9.13 6.39 -8.82
C GLY A 85 10.28 5.86 -7.95
N ILE A 86 11.33 5.37 -8.60
CA ILE A 86 12.49 4.72 -7.95
C ILE A 86 13.67 5.70 -7.90
N THR A 87 14.41 5.72 -6.77
CA THR A 87 15.67 6.48 -6.62
C THR A 87 16.76 5.69 -5.92
#